data_AF-A0A126NIU9-F1
#
_entry.id   AF-A0A126NIU9-F1
#
_cell.length_a   1.000
_cell.length_b   1.000
_cell.length_c   1.000
_cell.angle_alpha   90.00
_cell.angle_beta   90.00
_cell.angle_gamma   90.00
#
_symmetry.space_group_name_H-M   'P 1'
#
loop_
_entity.id
_entity.type
_entity.pdbx_description
1 polymer ?
#
loop_
_entity_poly.entity_id
_entity_poly.type
_entity_poly.pdbx_seq_one_letter_code
_entity_poly.pdbx_strand_id
1 'polypeptide(L)'
;MIKVNQISTAAESAKLGEIDMAGYVLSRRGSANELDVEQYKNLKVLLSCEHAIYPSSGVEDIGFCRELLEELKPSYLEFTVVDPEKIESSRAQLNALAALDVRKIANGLFLLKDDISLLDRTAHMDALVQSGVEMFQVEIESLVDPESKISSKGRGRIAEFFLRYPTLIGDSFVVSTKIPDVQQRGFYLNLSPAGGRSYDFSQQQYSLSSAVRIIKGLRKV
;
A
#
# COMPACT_ATOMS: atom_id res chain seq x y z
N MET A 1 12.62 2.48 2.97
CA MET A 1 11.95 1.37 2.25
C MET A 1 11.21 1.91 1.03
N ILE A 2 11.14 1.16 -0.08
CA ILE A 2 10.37 1.49 -1.28
C ILE A 2 9.55 0.25 -1.70
N LYS A 3 8.23 0.40 -1.69
CA LYS A 3 7.26 -0.60 -2.15
C LYS A 3 6.66 -0.20 -3.49
N VAL A 4 6.46 -1.15 -4.40
CA VAL A 4 5.79 -0.89 -5.68
C VAL A 4 4.62 -1.85 -5.84
N ASN A 5 3.42 -1.29 -6.00
CA ASN A 5 2.15 -2.00 -6.11
C ASN A 5 1.72 -2.21 -7.56
N GLN A 6 0.75 -3.10 -7.74
CA GLN A 6 0.08 -3.36 -9.03
C GLN A 6 1.04 -3.86 -10.13
N ILE A 7 2.07 -4.60 -9.74
CA ILE A 7 2.96 -5.26 -10.70
C ILE A 7 2.18 -6.41 -11.34
N SER A 8 2.09 -6.42 -12.67
CA SER A 8 1.31 -7.43 -13.40
C SER A 8 2.07 -8.07 -14.56
N THR A 9 3.28 -7.60 -14.87
CA THR A 9 4.06 -8.11 -16.01
C THR A 9 5.53 -8.37 -15.68
N ALA A 10 6.14 -9.28 -16.45
CA ALA A 10 7.57 -9.56 -16.36
C ALA A 10 8.42 -8.34 -16.78
N ALA A 11 7.91 -7.54 -17.72
CA ALA A 11 8.58 -6.33 -18.20
C ALA A 11 8.65 -5.23 -17.12
N GLU A 12 7.63 -5.11 -16.28
CA GLU A 12 7.65 -4.26 -15.08
C GLU A 12 8.68 -4.78 -14.08
N SER A 13 8.57 -6.06 -13.71
CA SER A 13 9.47 -6.70 -12.75
C SER A 13 10.95 -6.54 -13.13
N ALA A 14 11.29 -6.75 -14.40
CA ALA A 14 12.66 -6.59 -14.89
C ALA A 14 13.20 -5.16 -14.85
N LYS A 15 12.33 -4.14 -14.81
CA LYS A 15 12.72 -2.72 -14.90
C LYS A 15 12.71 -1.97 -13.56
N LEU A 16 11.95 -2.45 -12.57
CA LEU A 16 11.76 -1.74 -11.29
C LEU A 16 13.06 -1.60 -10.46
N GLY A 17 14.08 -2.42 -10.73
CA GLY A 17 15.39 -2.31 -10.08
C GLY A 17 15.32 -2.68 -8.59
N GLU A 18 16.13 -2.03 -7.76
CA GLU A 18 16.22 -2.27 -6.32
C GLU A 18 15.05 -1.66 -5.55
N ILE A 19 13.92 -2.38 -5.53
CA ILE A 19 12.80 -2.15 -4.62
C ILE A 19 12.90 -3.07 -3.41
N ASP A 20 12.33 -2.64 -2.28
CA ASP A 20 12.36 -3.43 -1.04
C ASP A 20 11.14 -4.36 -0.94
N MET A 21 10.03 -4.00 -1.58
CA MET A 21 8.81 -4.80 -1.59
C MET A 21 8.02 -4.69 -2.90
N ALA A 22 7.53 -5.82 -3.40
CA ALA A 22 6.67 -5.93 -4.57
C ALA A 22 5.22 -6.26 -4.16
N GLY A 23 4.26 -5.49 -4.66
CA GLY A 23 2.82 -5.65 -4.39
C GLY A 23 2.08 -6.17 -5.62
N TYR A 24 1.30 -7.23 -5.42
CA TYR A 24 0.58 -7.94 -6.48
C TYR A 24 -0.91 -8.04 -6.14
N VAL A 25 -1.78 -7.80 -7.12
CA VAL A 25 -3.23 -8.00 -6.98
C VAL A 25 -3.56 -9.39 -7.52
N LEU A 26 -4.21 -10.23 -6.71
CA LEU A 26 -4.51 -11.61 -7.07
C LEU A 26 -6.01 -11.89 -7.10
N SER A 27 -6.44 -12.72 -8.04
CA SER A 27 -7.79 -13.26 -8.10
C SER A 27 -7.77 -14.72 -8.54
N ARG A 28 -8.85 -15.46 -8.29
CA ARG A 28 -8.90 -16.91 -8.61
C ARG A 28 -8.76 -17.22 -10.11
N ARG A 29 -9.08 -16.26 -10.98
CA ARG A 29 -9.10 -16.47 -12.44
C ARG A 29 -8.16 -15.54 -13.21
N GLY A 30 -7.53 -14.59 -12.53
CA GLY A 30 -6.82 -13.50 -13.18
C GLY A 30 -7.75 -12.58 -13.99
N SER A 31 -7.22 -11.44 -14.38
CA SER A 31 -7.85 -10.51 -15.31
C SER A 31 -6.77 -9.61 -15.94
N ALA A 32 -7.16 -8.57 -16.67
CA ALA A 32 -6.20 -7.62 -17.23
C ALA A 32 -5.36 -6.90 -16.14
N ASN A 33 -5.89 -6.80 -14.92
CA ASN A 33 -5.28 -6.03 -13.82
C ASN A 33 -5.03 -6.87 -12.55
N GLU A 34 -5.29 -8.18 -12.62
CA GLU A 34 -5.18 -9.10 -11.50
C GLU A 34 -4.48 -10.36 -11.99
N LEU A 35 -3.60 -10.91 -11.16
CA LEU A 35 -2.90 -12.14 -11.46
C LEU A 35 -3.67 -13.33 -10.91
N ASP A 36 -3.71 -14.42 -11.65
CA ASP A 36 -3.93 -15.71 -11.03
C ASP A 36 -2.67 -16.19 -10.28
N VAL A 37 -2.82 -17.30 -9.56
CA VAL A 37 -1.75 -17.91 -8.76
C VAL A 37 -0.52 -18.29 -9.58
N GLU A 38 -0.71 -18.84 -10.79
CA GLU A 38 0.39 -19.30 -11.63
C GLU A 38 1.14 -18.12 -12.26
N GLN A 39 0.41 -17.10 -12.69
CA GLN A 39 0.97 -15.84 -13.16
C GLN A 39 1.82 -15.17 -12.06
N TYR A 40 1.30 -15.10 -10.82
CA TYR A 40 2.05 -14.59 -9.68
C TYR A 40 3.33 -15.39 -9.44
N LYS A 41 3.28 -16.73 -9.39
CA LYS A 41 4.46 -17.58 -9.18
C LYS A 41 5.55 -17.33 -10.24
N ASN A 42 5.16 -17.13 -11.50
CA ASN A 42 6.08 -16.84 -12.59
C ASN A 42 6.72 -15.45 -12.47
N LEU A 43 6.01 -14.46 -11.93
CA LEU A 43 6.52 -13.10 -11.77
C LEU A 43 7.36 -12.92 -10.51
N LYS A 44 6.97 -13.55 -9.41
CA LYS A 44 7.59 -13.33 -8.09
C LYS A 44 9.09 -13.67 -8.09
N VAL A 45 9.51 -14.65 -8.89
CA VAL A 45 10.92 -15.09 -8.98
C VAL A 45 11.82 -14.06 -9.66
N LEU A 46 11.26 -13.06 -10.34
CA LEU A 46 12.02 -12.01 -11.04
C LEU A 46 12.49 -10.89 -10.08
N LEU A 47 11.96 -10.85 -8.86
CA LEU A 47 12.25 -9.81 -7.87
C LEU A 47 12.67 -10.43 -6.53
N SER A 48 13.94 -10.25 -6.18
CA SER A 48 14.53 -10.74 -4.92
C SER A 48 14.24 -9.78 -3.75
N CYS A 49 12.97 -9.55 -3.44
CA CYS A 49 12.51 -8.64 -2.39
C CYS A 49 11.32 -9.24 -1.60
N GLU A 50 10.82 -8.56 -0.57
CA GLU A 50 9.59 -9.00 0.12
C GLU A 50 8.39 -8.89 -0.81
N HIS A 51 7.41 -9.79 -0.70
CA HIS A 51 6.21 -9.76 -1.54
C HIS A 51 4.95 -9.55 -0.70
N ALA A 52 4.11 -8.60 -1.10
CA ALA A 52 2.78 -8.37 -0.57
C ALA A 52 1.73 -8.80 -1.62
N ILE A 53 0.70 -9.51 -1.18
CA ILE A 53 -0.41 -9.90 -2.05
C ILE A 53 -1.72 -9.24 -1.58
N TYR A 54 -2.49 -8.72 -2.52
CA TYR A 54 -3.82 -8.16 -2.31
C TYR A 54 -4.86 -9.11 -2.94
N PRO A 55 -5.72 -9.79 -2.15
CA PRO A 55 -6.81 -10.59 -2.69
C PRO A 55 -7.92 -9.68 -3.22
N SER A 56 -8.26 -9.77 -4.51
CA SER A 56 -9.20 -8.84 -5.14
C SER A 56 -10.64 -8.97 -4.63
N SER A 57 -11.02 -10.12 -4.06
CA SER A 57 -12.30 -10.32 -3.37
C SER A 57 -12.35 -9.75 -1.95
N GLY A 58 -11.26 -9.15 -1.47
CA GLY A 58 -11.14 -8.64 -0.11
C GLY A 58 -10.75 -9.71 0.92
N VAL A 59 -10.42 -9.26 2.12
CA VAL A 59 -10.03 -10.16 3.24
C VAL A 59 -11.22 -10.88 3.86
N GLU A 60 -12.43 -10.41 3.55
CA GLU A 60 -13.69 -11.02 3.99
C GLU A 60 -13.93 -12.38 3.30
N ASP A 61 -13.34 -12.61 2.12
CA ASP A 61 -13.23 -13.95 1.51
C ASP A 61 -12.06 -14.71 2.16
N ILE A 62 -12.27 -15.10 3.43
CA ILE A 62 -11.28 -15.81 4.25
C ILE A 62 -10.84 -17.12 3.57
N GLY A 63 -11.74 -17.79 2.85
CA GLY A 63 -11.43 -19.01 2.11
C GLY A 63 -10.34 -18.76 1.08
N PHE A 64 -10.51 -17.74 0.24
CA PHE A 64 -9.50 -17.37 -0.74
C PHE A 64 -8.19 -16.94 -0.09
N CYS A 65 -8.27 -16.13 0.97
CA CYS A 65 -7.09 -15.69 1.69
C CYS A 65 -6.28 -16.88 2.20
N ARG A 66 -6.93 -17.89 2.79
CA ARG A 66 -6.25 -19.10 3.27
C ARG A 66 -5.62 -19.91 2.15
N GLU A 67 -6.33 -20.09 1.03
CA GLU A 67 -5.79 -20.74 -0.17
C GLU A 67 -4.47 -20.06 -0.61
N LEU A 68 -4.50 -18.72 -0.74
CA LEU A 68 -3.33 -17.94 -1.13
C LEU A 68 -2.18 -18.04 -0.10
N LEU A 69 -2.48 -17.96 1.19
CA LEU A 69 -1.45 -18.01 2.23
C LEU A 69 -0.77 -19.39 2.31
N GLU A 70 -1.54 -20.46 2.19
CA GLU A 70 -1.01 -21.83 2.21
C GLU A 70 -0.12 -22.10 0.99
N GLU A 71 -0.59 -21.68 -0.20
CA GLU A 71 0.09 -21.98 -1.46
C GLU A 71 1.27 -21.05 -1.76
N LEU A 72 1.12 -19.75 -1.50
CA LEU A 72 2.09 -18.73 -1.94
C LEU A 72 3.08 -18.32 -0.87
N LYS A 73 2.68 -18.40 0.40
CA LYS A 73 3.44 -17.96 1.58
C LYS A 73 4.05 -16.56 1.39
N PRO A 74 3.22 -15.54 1.14
CA PRO A 74 3.70 -14.17 0.92
C PRO A 74 4.34 -13.61 2.20
N SER A 75 5.18 -12.58 2.05
CA SER A 75 5.71 -11.85 3.21
C SER A 75 4.61 -11.07 3.92
N TYR A 76 3.65 -10.51 3.16
CA TYR A 76 2.50 -9.79 3.70
C TYR A 76 1.21 -10.08 2.94
N LEU A 77 0.09 -10.03 3.66
CA LEU A 77 -1.23 -9.84 3.10
C LEU A 77 -1.61 -8.37 3.14
N GLU A 78 -2.07 -7.85 2.03
CA GLU A 78 -2.47 -6.45 1.90
C GLU A 78 -3.98 -6.33 1.70
N PHE A 79 -4.58 -5.27 2.25
CA PHE A 79 -6.02 -5.04 2.16
C PHE A 79 -6.38 -3.55 2.29
N THR A 80 -7.52 -3.18 1.72
CA THR A 80 -8.09 -1.84 1.83
C THR A 80 -8.90 -1.72 3.10
N VAL A 81 -8.57 -0.72 3.93
CA VAL A 81 -9.25 -0.48 5.20
C VAL A 81 -10.71 -0.07 4.95
N VAL A 82 -11.63 -0.75 5.62
CA VAL A 82 -13.05 -0.36 5.64
C VAL A 82 -13.23 0.84 6.56
N ASP A 83 -14.04 1.80 6.12
CA ASP A 83 -14.40 2.95 6.94
C ASP A 83 -14.98 2.51 8.31
N PRO A 84 -14.35 2.85 9.45
CA PRO A 84 -14.80 2.45 10.79
C PRO A 84 -16.24 2.86 11.15
N GLU A 85 -16.79 3.88 10.48
CA GLU A 85 -18.20 4.25 10.67
C GLU A 85 -19.17 3.18 10.15
N LYS A 86 -18.71 2.32 9.23
CA LYS A 86 -19.44 1.12 8.79
C LYS A 86 -19.19 -0.02 9.77
N ILE A 87 -19.75 0.12 10.98
CA ILE A 87 -19.48 -0.72 12.16
C ILE A 87 -19.48 -2.22 11.84
N GLU A 88 -20.50 -2.71 11.12
CA GLU A 88 -20.61 -4.14 10.81
C GLU A 88 -19.49 -4.63 9.89
N SER A 89 -19.22 -3.89 8.81
CA SER A 89 -18.16 -4.20 7.86
C SER A 89 -16.77 -4.07 8.49
N SER A 90 -16.53 -3.03 9.29
CA SER A 90 -15.28 -2.82 10.01
C SER A 90 -15.01 -3.97 11.00
N ARG A 91 -16.03 -4.40 11.75
CA ARG A 91 -15.93 -5.56 12.65
C ARG A 91 -15.68 -6.86 11.89
N ALA A 92 -16.37 -7.07 10.77
CA ALA A 92 -16.17 -8.26 9.92
C ALA A 92 -14.73 -8.32 9.38
N GLN A 93 -14.21 -7.19 8.90
CA GLN A 93 -12.82 -7.07 8.45
C GLN A 93 -11.84 -7.38 9.58
N LEU A 94 -11.98 -6.77 10.76
CA LEU A 94 -11.09 -7.04 11.90
C LEU A 94 -11.09 -8.52 12.33
N ASN A 95 -12.27 -9.16 12.35
CA ASN A 95 -12.39 -10.59 12.64
C ASN A 95 -11.70 -11.46 11.59
N ALA A 96 -11.84 -11.12 10.30
CA ALA A 96 -11.17 -11.83 9.23
C ALA A 96 -9.64 -11.71 9.33
N LEU A 97 -9.13 -10.50 9.57
CA LEU A 97 -7.70 -10.25 9.74
C LEU A 97 -7.12 -11.01 10.94
N ALA A 98 -7.81 -11.00 12.07
CA ALA A 98 -7.37 -11.72 13.27
C ALA A 98 -7.30 -13.24 13.07
N ALA A 99 -8.04 -13.80 12.10
CA ALA A 99 -8.05 -15.22 11.77
C ALA A 99 -6.96 -15.65 10.77
N LEU A 100 -6.15 -14.71 10.26
CA LEU A 100 -5.11 -14.94 9.26
C LEU A 100 -3.72 -14.74 9.88
N ASP A 101 -2.95 -15.81 10.01
CA ASP A 101 -1.61 -15.79 10.59
C ASP A 101 -0.55 -15.41 9.54
N VAL A 102 -0.50 -14.11 9.24
CA VAL A 102 0.43 -13.49 8.30
C VAL A 102 0.61 -12.03 8.71
N ARG A 103 1.78 -11.45 8.39
CA ARG A 103 2.05 -10.02 8.54
C ARG A 103 1.14 -9.24 7.58
N LYS A 104 0.65 -8.06 7.97
CA LYS A 104 -0.36 -7.35 7.17
C LYS A 104 0.02 -5.92 6.87
N ILE A 105 -0.41 -5.46 5.70
CA ILE A 105 -0.31 -4.07 5.25
C ILE A 105 -1.72 -3.54 5.01
N ALA A 106 -2.08 -2.48 5.72
CA ALA A 106 -3.34 -1.77 5.52
C ALA A 106 -3.14 -0.64 4.51
N ASN A 107 -4.04 -0.48 3.54
CA ASN A 107 -4.01 0.60 2.55
C ASN A 107 -5.36 1.32 2.42
N GLY A 108 -5.48 2.24 1.46
CA GLY A 108 -6.68 3.03 1.23
C GLY A 108 -6.92 4.11 2.28
N LEU A 109 -5.83 4.60 2.88
CA LEU A 109 -5.84 5.66 3.87
C LEU A 109 -5.31 6.94 3.24
N PHE A 110 -5.96 8.06 3.55
CA PHE A 110 -5.68 9.34 2.89
C PHE A 110 -5.50 10.45 3.92
N LEU A 111 -4.54 11.34 3.63
CA LEU A 111 -4.38 12.64 4.27
C LEU A 111 -4.46 13.69 3.16
N LEU A 112 -5.62 14.33 3.08
CA LEU A 112 -5.89 15.35 2.09
C LEU A 112 -5.50 16.72 2.63
N LYS A 113 -5.39 17.71 1.74
CA LYS A 113 -5.08 19.10 2.09
C LYS A 113 -6.01 19.64 3.19
N ASP A 114 -7.30 19.38 3.03
CA ASP A 114 -8.40 19.90 3.83
C ASP A 114 -8.99 18.85 4.78
N ASP A 115 -8.56 17.60 4.69
CA ASP A 115 -8.98 16.51 5.56
C ASP A 115 -7.80 15.69 6.08
N ILE A 116 -7.49 15.89 7.35
CA ILE A 116 -6.52 15.10 8.11
C ILE A 116 -7.19 14.31 9.24
N SER A 117 -8.50 14.04 9.12
CA SER A 117 -9.29 13.33 10.14
C SER A 117 -8.81 11.92 10.42
N LEU A 118 -8.06 11.30 9.50
CA LEU A 118 -7.37 10.02 9.74
C LEU A 118 -6.53 10.05 11.02
N LEU A 119 -5.88 11.18 11.31
CA LEU A 119 -5.02 11.35 12.48
C LEU A 119 -5.79 11.20 13.81
N ASP A 120 -7.10 11.41 13.77
CA ASP A 120 -7.98 11.32 14.94
C ASP A 120 -8.57 9.90 15.12
N ARG A 121 -8.40 8.99 14.14
CA ARG A 121 -8.96 7.62 14.13
C ARG A 121 -8.09 6.59 14.90
N THR A 122 -7.36 7.03 15.92
CA THR A 122 -6.37 6.20 16.64
C THR A 122 -6.91 4.88 17.19
N ALA A 123 -8.13 4.86 17.73
CA ALA A 123 -8.74 3.63 18.24
C ALA A 123 -8.93 2.55 17.15
N HIS A 124 -9.28 2.95 15.92
CA HIS A 124 -9.40 2.01 14.82
C HIS A 124 -8.03 1.54 14.33
N MET A 125 -7.05 2.44 14.27
CA MET A 125 -5.66 2.09 13.93
C MET A 125 -5.08 1.09 14.94
N ASP A 126 -5.34 1.29 16.23
CA ASP A 126 -4.93 0.36 17.28
C ASP A 126 -5.56 -1.03 17.11
N ALA A 127 -6.85 -1.08 16.76
CA ALA A 127 -7.52 -2.36 16.49
C ALA A 127 -6.91 -3.08 15.28
N LEU A 128 -6.54 -2.35 14.22
CA LEU A 128 -5.84 -2.91 13.07
C LEU A 128 -4.46 -3.48 13.46
N VAL A 129 -3.69 -2.76 14.27
CA VAL A 129 -2.40 -3.25 14.82
C VAL A 129 -2.61 -4.52 15.64
N GLN A 130 -3.63 -4.56 16.51
CA GLN A 130 -3.96 -5.74 17.31
C GLN A 130 -4.34 -6.95 16.43
N SER A 131 -4.88 -6.73 15.23
CA SER A 131 -5.16 -7.78 14.24
C SER A 131 -3.94 -8.18 13.38
N GLY A 132 -2.74 -7.67 13.70
CA GLY A 132 -1.49 -8.04 13.04
C GLY A 132 -1.10 -7.15 11.86
N VAL A 133 -1.65 -5.93 11.75
CA VAL A 133 -1.13 -4.93 10.82
C VAL A 133 0.20 -4.39 11.32
N GLU A 134 1.22 -4.50 10.50
CA GLU A 134 2.57 -4.01 10.80
C GLU A 134 2.89 -2.70 10.10
N MET A 135 2.27 -2.45 8.95
CA MET A 135 2.49 -1.23 8.17
C MET A 135 1.20 -0.69 7.57
N PHE A 136 1.18 0.63 7.42
CA PHE A 136 0.09 1.37 6.78
C PHE A 136 0.59 2.05 5.50
N GLN A 137 -0.20 2.01 4.43
CA GLN A 137 0.00 2.82 3.24
C GLN A 137 -0.95 4.01 3.31
N VAL A 138 -0.37 5.21 3.36
CA VAL A 138 -1.13 6.46 3.44
C VAL A 138 -0.77 7.35 2.25
N GLU A 139 -1.76 7.67 1.43
CA GLU A 139 -1.64 8.68 0.39
C GLU A 139 -1.78 10.07 1.00
N ILE A 140 -0.87 10.97 0.65
CA ILE A 140 -0.83 12.33 1.18
C ILE A 140 -0.86 13.29 0.00
N GLU A 141 -1.89 14.12 -0.09
CA GLU A 141 -2.10 15.03 -1.25
C GLU A 141 -1.60 16.46 -0.99
N SER A 142 -0.50 16.64 -0.24
CA SER A 142 0.01 18.00 0.08
C SER A 142 1.30 18.10 0.92
N LEU A 143 2.11 17.02 1.08
CA LEU A 143 3.42 17.21 1.74
C LEU A 143 4.39 17.94 0.82
N VAL A 144 4.33 17.64 -0.47
CA VAL A 144 5.27 18.15 -1.48
C VAL A 144 4.68 19.20 -2.43
N ASP A 145 3.35 19.38 -2.47
CA ASP A 145 2.71 20.38 -3.33
C ASP A 145 3.11 21.81 -2.92
N PRO A 146 3.77 22.60 -3.81
CA PRO A 146 4.17 23.97 -3.52
C PRO A 146 3.01 24.96 -3.34
N GLU A 147 1.87 24.72 -3.99
CA GLU A 147 0.67 25.58 -3.99
C GLU A 147 -0.28 25.23 -2.82
N SER A 148 -0.03 24.09 -2.17
CA SER A 148 -0.93 23.49 -1.19
C SER A 148 -0.13 22.75 -0.12
N LYS A 149 0.35 23.49 0.89
CA LYS A 149 1.20 22.90 1.94
C LYS A 149 0.39 22.59 3.18
N ILE A 150 0.46 21.34 3.64
CA ILE A 150 0.10 21.01 5.03
C ILE A 150 0.89 21.94 5.96
N SER A 151 0.17 22.63 6.84
CA SER A 151 0.76 23.56 7.81
C SER A 151 1.82 22.87 8.67
N SER A 152 2.78 23.62 9.23
CA SER A 152 3.79 23.07 10.15
C SER A 152 3.17 22.29 11.31
N LYS A 153 2.06 22.81 11.87
CA LYS A 153 1.27 22.12 12.90
C LYS A 153 0.69 20.79 12.40
N GLY A 154 0.16 20.77 11.18
CA GLY A 154 -0.32 19.53 10.53
C GLY A 154 0.80 18.51 10.34
N ARG A 155 1.98 18.94 9.88
CA ARG A 155 3.16 18.07 9.74
C ARG A 155 3.62 17.48 11.06
N GLY A 156 3.58 18.24 12.14
CA GLY A 156 3.88 17.75 13.49
C GLY A 156 2.94 16.61 13.91
N ARG A 157 1.62 16.79 13.72
CA ARG A 157 0.62 15.74 14.01
C ARG A 157 0.83 14.49 13.14
N ILE A 158 1.17 14.67 11.87
CA ILE A 158 1.48 13.55 10.95
C ILE A 158 2.70 12.77 11.46
N ALA A 159 3.77 13.48 11.85
CA ALA A 159 4.98 12.85 12.37
C ALA A 159 4.73 12.07 13.66
N GLU A 160 3.95 12.62 14.59
CA GLU A 160 3.51 11.92 15.81
C GLU A 160 2.71 10.65 15.48
N PHE A 161 1.80 10.74 14.50
CA PHE A 161 0.99 9.62 14.07
C PHE A 161 1.83 8.52 13.41
N PHE A 162 2.77 8.86 12.52
CA PHE A 162 3.65 7.89 11.85
C PHE A 162 4.73 7.30 12.77
N LEU A 163 5.09 7.99 13.84
CA LEU A 163 5.94 7.41 14.88
C LEU A 163 5.23 6.26 15.60
N ARG A 164 3.91 6.37 15.81
CA ARG A 164 3.08 5.36 16.46
C ARG A 164 2.69 4.23 15.50
N TYR A 165 2.35 4.56 14.26
CA TYR A 165 1.90 3.62 13.24
C TYR A 165 2.89 3.61 12.08
N PRO A 166 3.70 2.53 11.90
CA PRO A 166 4.69 2.48 10.84
C PRO A 166 4.06 2.67 9.46
N THR A 167 4.41 3.77 8.78
CA THR A 167 3.74 4.17 7.54
C THR A 167 4.69 4.22 6.34
N LEU A 168 4.24 3.68 5.21
CA LEU A 168 4.74 3.97 3.87
C LEU A 168 3.87 5.07 3.27
N ILE A 169 4.48 6.13 2.76
CA ILE A 169 3.73 7.25 2.17
C ILE A 169 3.72 7.18 0.65
N GLY A 170 2.56 7.48 0.07
CA GLY A 170 2.38 7.83 -1.32
C GLY A 170 2.06 9.31 -1.38
N ASP A 171 2.58 10.03 -2.37
CA ASP A 171 2.25 11.44 -2.64
C ASP A 171 2.42 11.64 -4.15
N SER A 172 2.08 12.82 -4.65
CA SER A 172 2.35 13.36 -5.99
C SER A 172 3.85 13.50 -6.32
N PHE A 173 4.61 12.41 -6.19
CA PHE A 173 6.06 12.43 -6.43
C PHE A 173 6.40 12.93 -7.84
N VAL A 174 7.01 14.10 -7.89
CA VAL A 174 7.68 14.64 -9.06
C VAL A 174 9.19 14.50 -8.90
N VAL A 175 9.87 14.17 -10.01
CA VAL A 175 11.33 14.05 -10.05
C VAL A 175 11.93 15.37 -9.54
N SER A 176 12.82 15.29 -8.55
CA SER A 176 13.53 16.39 -7.85
C SER A 176 12.92 16.96 -6.56
N THR A 177 11.72 16.54 -6.14
CA THR A 177 11.16 17.10 -4.90
C THR A 177 11.74 16.43 -3.66
N LYS A 178 12.35 17.24 -2.79
CA LYS A 178 12.76 16.80 -1.46
C LYS A 178 11.51 16.52 -0.63
N ILE A 179 11.27 15.25 -0.35
CA ILE A 179 10.13 14.83 0.47
C ILE A 179 10.46 15.14 1.94
N PRO A 180 9.61 15.91 2.64
CA PRO A 180 9.80 16.13 4.07
C PRO A 180 9.85 14.80 4.82
N ASP A 181 10.81 14.68 5.73
CA ASP A 181 10.76 13.60 6.72
C ASP A 181 9.69 13.93 7.76
N VAL A 182 8.66 13.10 7.79
CA VAL A 182 7.56 13.11 8.76
C VAL A 182 7.52 11.76 9.48
N GLN A 183 8.68 11.16 9.73
CA GLN A 183 8.84 9.87 10.43
C GLN A 183 8.26 8.66 9.67
N GLN A 184 8.07 8.78 8.35
CA GLN A 184 7.68 7.65 7.52
C GLN A 184 8.77 6.56 7.49
N ARG A 185 8.36 5.30 7.37
CA ARG A 185 9.26 4.15 7.17
C ARG A 185 9.78 4.05 5.73
N GLY A 186 9.06 4.65 4.80
CA GLY A 186 9.38 4.56 3.39
C GLY A 186 8.29 5.11 2.51
N PHE A 187 8.33 4.68 1.26
CA PHE A 187 7.48 5.17 0.19
C PHE A 187 6.79 3.99 -0.48
N TYR A 188 5.59 4.23 -1.01
CA TYR A 188 4.98 3.32 -1.95
C TYR A 188 4.59 4.02 -3.25
N LEU A 189 4.53 3.25 -4.33
CA LEU A 189 4.13 3.70 -5.66
C LEU A 189 3.10 2.72 -6.22
N ASN A 190 2.02 3.24 -6.78
CA ASN A 190 1.06 2.44 -7.54
C ASN A 190 1.41 2.51 -9.03
N LEU A 191 1.65 1.37 -9.69
CA LEU A 191 1.76 1.34 -11.13
C LEU A 191 0.37 1.50 -11.77
N SER A 192 0.28 2.26 -12.86
CA SER A 192 -0.96 2.42 -13.60
C SER A 192 -1.40 1.08 -14.22
N PRO A 193 -2.54 0.50 -13.81
CA PRO A 193 -3.04 -0.73 -14.38
C PRO A 193 -3.54 -0.49 -15.81
N ALA A 194 -3.52 -1.53 -16.65
CA ALA A 194 -3.99 -1.45 -18.02
C ALA A 194 -5.54 -1.37 -18.05
N GLY A 195 -6.08 -0.18 -17.79
CA GLY A 195 -7.49 0.14 -18.03
C GLY A 195 -8.37 0.41 -16.81
N GLY A 196 -7.86 0.85 -15.66
CA GLY A 196 -8.75 1.13 -14.52
C GLY A 196 -8.15 1.82 -13.29
N ARG A 197 -9.02 2.02 -12.29
CA ARG A 197 -8.71 2.65 -10.98
C ARG A 197 -7.79 1.76 -10.13
N SER A 198 -7.05 2.38 -9.21
CA SER A 198 -6.27 1.65 -8.20
C SER A 198 -7.18 0.92 -7.21
N TYR A 199 -6.72 -0.23 -6.69
CA TYR A 199 -7.49 -1.05 -5.74
C TYR A 199 -7.66 -0.37 -4.37
N ASP A 200 -6.75 0.55 -4.02
CA ASP A 200 -6.75 1.34 -2.79
C ASP A 200 -7.44 2.71 -2.98
N PHE A 201 -8.08 2.94 -4.14
CA PHE A 201 -8.69 4.21 -4.55
C PHE A 201 -7.72 5.39 -4.72
N SER A 202 -6.42 5.13 -4.72
CA SER A 202 -5.36 6.11 -4.99
C SER A 202 -5.57 6.85 -6.32
N GLN A 203 -5.40 8.17 -6.27
CA GLN A 203 -5.33 9.00 -7.47
C GLN A 203 -3.90 9.06 -8.04
N GLN A 204 -2.90 8.71 -7.22
CA GLN A 204 -1.49 8.77 -7.57
C GLN A 204 -1.00 7.45 -8.17
N GLN A 205 -1.11 7.35 -9.49
CA GLN A 205 -0.63 6.20 -10.26
C GLN A 205 0.44 6.62 -11.26
N TYR A 206 1.43 5.74 -11.46
CA TYR A 206 2.60 6.03 -12.26
C TYR A 206 2.76 5.04 -13.40
N SER A 207 3.09 5.56 -14.59
CA SER A 207 3.68 4.72 -15.63
C SER A 207 5.00 4.11 -15.12
N LEU A 208 5.34 2.91 -15.60
CA LEU A 208 6.57 2.22 -15.21
C LEU A 208 7.83 3.10 -15.36
N SER A 209 7.93 3.87 -16.45
CA SER A 209 9.08 4.76 -16.68
C SER A 209 9.14 5.91 -15.67
N SER A 210 8.00 6.37 -15.17
CA SER A 210 7.94 7.39 -14.11
C SER A 210 8.28 6.79 -12.76
N ALA A 211 7.73 5.62 -12.42
CA ALA A 211 8.06 4.90 -11.20
C ALA A 211 9.57 4.64 -11.09
N VAL A 212 10.21 4.12 -12.14
CA VAL A 212 11.67 3.87 -12.16
C VAL A 212 12.48 5.15 -11.93
N ARG A 213 12.04 6.29 -12.49
CA ARG A 213 12.71 7.58 -12.25
C ARG A 213 12.55 8.04 -10.81
N ILE A 214 11.37 7.87 -10.22
CA ILE A 214 11.09 8.22 -8.82
C ILE A 214 11.92 7.34 -7.89
N ILE A 215 11.93 6.02 -8.08
CA ILE A 215 12.73 5.07 -7.28
C ILE A 215 14.21 5.49 -7.27
N LYS A 216 14.78 5.78 -8.44
CA LYS A 216 16.17 6.28 -8.54
C LYS A 216 16.41 7.61 -7.84
N GLY A 217 15.40 8.48 -7.79
CA GLY A 217 15.45 9.73 -7.04
C GLY A 217 15.45 9.49 -5.53
N LEU A 218 14.53 8.65 -5.05
CA LEU A 218 14.36 8.32 -3.63
C LEU A 218 15.59 7.63 -3.03
N ARG A 219 16.28 6.79 -3.80
CA ARG A 219 17.51 6.09 -3.35
C ARG A 219 18.75 6.99 -3.25
N LYS A 220 18.72 8.21 -3.80
CA LYS A 220 19.83 9.17 -3.71
C LYS A 220 19.76 10.06 -2.47
N VAL A 221 18.66 9.99 -1.72
CA VAL A 221 18.41 10.74 -0.47
C VAL A 221 18.87 9.90 0.70
#